data_AF-A0A965EEN7-F1
#
_entry.id   AF-A0A965EEN7-F1
#
_cell.length_a   1.000
_cell.length_b   1.000
_cell.length_c   1.000
_cell.angle_alpha   90.00
_cell.angle_beta   90.00
_cell.angle_gamma   90.00
#
_symmetry.space_group_name_H-M   'P 1'
#
loop_
_entity.id
_entity.type
_entity.pdbx_description
1 polymer ?
#
loop_
_entity_poly.entity_id
_entity_poly.type
_entity_poly.pdbx_seq_one_letter_code
_entity_poly.pdbx_strand_id
1 'polypeptide(L)'
;MNAVTAQVIGDSPTNFSQTIEINQGSESGIRVGMPVLNAAGLVGKITKVYGDRSVVMLITDPDFALSIKVVNSPRQTTTTTIAKSNAAVPSPVVPIEPDASLEGDASTTTTTTTTTTTIAGFTPSVTTLPATPSGVSSITVPLASDLAIRETGVIEGRGPSRQPTVRFISNAVRFGDIQAGVPIVTAGGSRSLSPPDILVGTVSRVVERLGSAGPVLEIEPVADLTNLSFLRVLLYQPITEKATP
;
A
#
# COMPACT_ATOMS: atom_id res chain seq x y z
N MET A 1 7.51 -15.53 10.08
CA MET A 1 8.62 -14.95 9.28
C MET A 1 9.88 -15.05 10.09
N ASN A 2 10.85 -15.83 9.63
CA ASN A 2 12.12 -16.00 10.34
C ASN A 2 12.99 -14.78 10.05
N ALA A 3 13.62 -14.25 11.09
CA ALA A 3 14.50 -13.11 10.96
C ALA A 3 15.61 -13.18 12.00
N VAL A 4 16.75 -12.62 11.65
CA VAL A 4 17.94 -12.56 12.50
C VAL A 4 18.20 -11.10 12.85
N THR A 5 18.39 -10.84 14.13
CA THR A 5 18.81 -9.52 14.62
C THR A 5 20.33 -9.45 14.54
N ALA A 6 20.83 -8.38 13.93
CA ALA A 6 22.26 -8.13 13.75
C ALA A 6 22.60 -6.71 14.22
N GLN A 7 23.81 -6.54 14.71
CA GLN A 7 24.40 -5.26 15.06
C GLN A 7 25.31 -4.79 13.93
N VAL A 8 25.28 -3.50 13.64
CA VAL A 8 26.20 -2.87 12.69
C VAL A 8 27.56 -2.72 13.37
N ILE A 9 28.60 -3.25 12.74
CA ILE A 9 29.99 -3.24 13.22
C ILE A 9 30.93 -2.42 12.36
N GLY A 10 30.48 -2.00 11.17
CA GLY A 10 31.25 -1.16 10.27
C GLY A 10 30.37 -0.48 9.23
N ASP A 11 30.86 0.61 8.71
CA ASP A 11 30.26 1.45 7.68
C ASP A 11 31.18 1.54 6.45
N SER A 12 30.65 2.09 5.36
CA SER A 12 31.45 2.23 4.13
C SER A 12 32.48 3.34 4.28
N PRO A 13 33.76 3.08 3.95
CA PRO A 13 34.79 4.11 3.97
C PRO A 13 34.69 5.10 2.80
N THR A 14 33.79 4.89 1.83
CA THR A 14 33.68 5.71 0.61
C THR A 14 32.25 6.20 0.37
N ASN A 15 32.12 7.35 -0.29
CA ASN A 15 30.81 7.91 -0.67
C ASN A 15 30.25 7.33 -1.97
N PHE A 16 31.03 6.51 -2.69
CA PHE A 16 30.62 5.93 -3.98
C PHE A 16 29.85 4.62 -3.82
N SER A 17 30.11 3.88 -2.74
CA SER A 17 29.33 2.70 -2.37
C SER A 17 28.80 2.88 -0.95
N GLN A 18 27.51 2.63 -0.79
CA GLN A 18 26.77 2.76 0.46
C GLN A 18 26.46 1.36 0.99
N THR A 19 27.43 0.81 1.70
CA THR A 19 27.35 -0.50 2.35
C THR A 19 27.64 -0.41 3.84
N ILE A 20 27.14 -1.38 4.59
CA ILE A 20 27.40 -1.52 6.02
C ILE A 20 27.73 -2.98 6.33
N GLU A 21 28.52 -3.19 7.37
CA GLU A 21 28.92 -4.51 7.84
C GLU A 21 28.17 -4.86 9.12
N ILE A 22 27.62 -6.09 9.18
CA ILE A 22 26.85 -6.59 10.32
C ILE A 22 27.50 -7.83 10.92
N ASN A 23 27.36 -8.02 12.23
CA ASN A 23 27.92 -9.15 13.00
C ASN A 23 27.16 -10.48 12.85
N GLN A 24 26.50 -10.69 11.72
CA GLN A 24 25.79 -11.92 11.43
C GLN A 24 26.09 -12.39 10.01
N GLY A 25 26.31 -13.70 9.84
CA GLY A 25 26.73 -14.31 8.60
C GLY A 25 25.94 -15.55 8.19
N SER A 26 26.56 -16.40 7.39
CA SER A 26 26.00 -17.65 6.89
C SER A 26 25.70 -18.64 8.01
N GLU A 27 26.42 -18.59 9.14
CA GLU A 27 26.15 -19.40 10.34
C GLU A 27 24.75 -19.13 10.91
N SER A 28 24.25 -17.90 10.75
CA SER A 28 22.90 -17.49 11.15
C SER A 28 21.86 -17.71 10.05
N GLY A 29 22.24 -18.39 8.96
CA GLY A 29 21.38 -18.68 7.82
C GLY A 29 21.18 -17.52 6.84
N ILE A 30 21.96 -16.43 6.98
CA ILE A 30 21.89 -15.29 6.07
C ILE A 30 22.45 -15.69 4.70
N ARG A 31 21.81 -15.21 3.63
CA ARG A 31 22.22 -15.42 2.24
C ARG A 31 22.18 -14.12 1.48
N VAL A 32 22.94 -14.08 0.39
CA VAL A 32 22.95 -12.95 -0.55
C VAL A 32 21.54 -12.76 -1.11
N GLY A 33 21.12 -11.50 -1.23
CA GLY A 33 19.80 -11.10 -1.72
C GLY A 33 18.74 -10.93 -0.64
N MET A 34 18.96 -11.41 0.59
CA MET A 34 18.00 -11.22 1.69
C MET A 34 17.80 -9.74 2.02
N PRO A 35 16.56 -9.29 2.29
CA PRO A 35 16.30 -7.90 2.66
C PRO A 35 16.64 -7.64 4.12
N VAL A 36 17.08 -6.41 4.37
CA VAL A 36 17.46 -5.91 5.70
C VAL A 36 16.59 -4.72 6.04
N LEU A 37 16.04 -4.75 7.25
CA LEU A 37 15.10 -3.76 7.76
C LEU A 37 15.58 -3.23 9.10
N ASN A 38 15.16 -2.01 9.44
CA ASN A 38 15.22 -1.50 10.80
C ASN A 38 13.81 -1.44 11.41
N ALA A 39 13.64 -0.76 12.54
CA ALA A 39 12.34 -0.60 13.18
C ALA A 39 11.32 0.21 12.35
N ALA A 40 11.80 1.07 11.43
CA ALA A 40 10.98 2.00 10.67
C ALA A 40 10.65 1.50 9.25
N GLY A 41 11.59 0.84 8.58
CA GLY A 41 11.40 0.39 7.21
C GLY A 41 12.58 -0.40 6.62
N LEU A 42 12.54 -0.57 5.30
CA LEU A 42 13.60 -1.22 4.53
C LEU A 42 14.86 -0.36 4.54
N VAL A 43 15.99 -0.99 4.89
CA VAL A 43 17.31 -0.37 4.86
C VAL A 43 18.04 -0.74 3.57
N GLY A 44 17.92 -2.00 3.13
CA GLY A 44 18.67 -2.49 1.99
C GLY A 44 18.58 -4.00 1.78
N LYS A 45 19.60 -4.57 1.13
CA LYS A 45 19.72 -6.00 0.84
C LYS A 45 21.13 -6.52 1.07
N ILE A 46 21.27 -7.78 1.43
CA ILE A 46 22.58 -8.43 1.60
C ILE A 46 23.25 -8.62 0.24
N THR A 47 24.49 -8.15 0.09
CA THR A 47 25.28 -8.33 -1.15
C THR A 47 26.43 -9.31 -0.99
N LYS A 48 26.99 -9.46 0.21
CA LYS A 48 28.07 -10.41 0.52
C LYS A 48 27.82 -11.02 1.89
N VAL A 49 28.14 -12.30 2.03
CA VAL A 49 28.00 -13.05 3.27
C VAL A 49 29.30 -13.77 3.55
N TYR A 50 29.78 -13.65 4.78
CA TYR A 50 30.89 -14.41 5.34
C TYR A 50 30.35 -15.31 6.47
N GLY A 51 31.21 -16.07 7.15
CA GLY A 51 30.79 -16.99 8.22
C GLY A 51 30.03 -16.30 9.35
N ASP A 52 30.67 -15.30 9.95
CA ASP A 52 30.24 -14.56 11.14
C ASP A 52 29.75 -13.13 10.85
N ARG A 53 29.98 -12.63 9.64
CA ARG A 53 29.65 -11.25 9.24
C ARG A 53 29.05 -11.18 7.85
N SER A 54 28.33 -10.11 7.55
CA SER A 54 27.76 -9.87 6.22
C SER A 54 27.82 -8.40 5.84
N VAL A 55 27.78 -8.13 4.54
CA VAL A 55 27.73 -6.78 3.99
C VAL A 55 26.34 -6.52 3.43
N VAL A 56 25.70 -5.47 3.94
CA VAL A 56 24.41 -4.96 3.48
C VAL A 56 24.67 -3.79 2.54
N MET A 57 24.01 -3.80 1.38
CA MET A 57 23.94 -2.67 0.47
C MET A 57 22.69 -1.84 0.79
N LEU A 58 22.87 -0.55 1.03
CA LEU A 58 21.81 0.38 1.39
C LEU A 58 20.95 0.74 0.18
N ILE A 59 19.72 1.17 0.43
CA ILE A 59 18.79 1.66 -0.61
C ILE A 59 19.28 2.92 -1.34
N THR A 60 20.19 3.67 -0.72
CA THR A 60 20.84 4.85 -1.32
C THR A 60 21.99 4.49 -2.24
N ASP A 61 22.49 3.25 -2.23
CA ASP A 61 23.61 2.85 -3.09
C ASP A 61 23.24 2.94 -4.59
N PRO A 62 24.12 3.47 -5.46
CA PRO A 62 23.83 3.60 -6.89
C PRO A 62 23.56 2.26 -7.62
N ASP A 63 24.11 1.15 -7.13
CA ASP A 63 23.88 -0.19 -7.68
C ASP A 63 22.65 -0.88 -7.04
N PHE A 64 21.96 -0.20 -6.13
CA PHE A 64 20.75 -0.73 -5.50
C PHE A 64 19.57 -0.70 -6.47
N ALA A 65 18.99 -1.88 -6.69
CA ALA A 65 17.73 -2.08 -7.39
C ALA A 65 16.81 -3.04 -6.63
N LEU A 66 15.53 -2.67 -6.47
CA LEU A 66 14.50 -3.52 -5.86
C LEU A 66 13.10 -3.28 -6.45
N SER A 67 12.30 -4.33 -6.56
CA SER A 67 10.90 -4.23 -7.01
C SER A 67 9.97 -3.72 -5.89
N ILE A 68 9.31 -2.60 -6.15
CA ILE A 68 8.38 -1.93 -5.23
C ILE A 68 7.01 -1.80 -5.86
N LYS A 69 6.00 -1.62 -5.01
CA LYS A 69 4.64 -1.28 -5.39
C LYS A 69 4.26 0.04 -4.72
N VAL A 70 3.71 0.97 -5.51
CA VAL A 70 3.13 2.22 -5.03
C VAL A 70 1.68 1.93 -4.65
N VAL A 71 1.29 2.28 -3.42
CA VAL A 71 -0.05 1.99 -2.89
C VAL A 71 -0.92 3.22 -3.04
N ASN A 72 -1.54 3.40 -4.21
CA ASN A 72 -2.44 4.53 -4.42
C ASN A 72 -3.86 4.20 -3.93
N SER A 73 -4.55 5.19 -3.37
CA SER A 73 -6.00 5.06 -3.17
C SER A 73 -6.71 5.29 -4.51
N PRO A 74 -7.76 4.53 -4.84
CA PRO A 74 -8.61 4.91 -5.97
C PRO A 74 -9.07 6.35 -5.76
N ARG A 75 -8.98 7.18 -6.82
CA ARG A 75 -9.69 8.45 -6.86
C ARG A 75 -11.13 8.14 -6.45
N GLN A 76 -11.59 8.67 -5.31
CA GLN A 76 -13.02 8.80 -5.09
C GLN A 76 -13.50 9.73 -6.19
N THR A 77 -13.96 9.16 -7.30
CA THR A 77 -14.90 9.85 -8.17
C THR A 77 -16.12 10.06 -7.30
N THR A 78 -16.14 11.19 -6.59
CA THR A 78 -17.37 11.87 -6.24
C THR A 78 -18.07 12.03 -7.57
N THR A 79 -18.97 11.09 -7.88
CA THR A 79 -19.90 11.26 -8.97
C THR A 79 -20.79 12.38 -8.50
N THR A 80 -20.34 13.62 -8.72
CA THR A 80 -21.22 14.77 -8.82
C THR A 80 -22.21 14.33 -9.88
N THR A 81 -23.36 13.89 -9.41
CA THR A 81 -24.48 13.62 -10.29
C THR A 81 -24.80 15.00 -10.81
N ILE A 82 -24.32 15.31 -12.01
CA ILE A 82 -24.83 16.39 -12.83
C ILE A 82 -26.30 16.05 -13.03
N ALA A 83 -27.13 16.50 -12.08
CA ALA A 83 -28.56 16.59 -12.28
C ALA A 83 -28.71 17.38 -13.58
N LYS A 84 -29.39 16.79 -14.55
CA LYS A 84 -29.80 17.44 -15.79
C LYS A 84 -30.26 18.87 -15.46
N SER A 85 -29.50 19.85 -15.92
CA SER A 85 -29.96 21.24 -15.97
C SER A 85 -31.08 21.31 -17.02
N ASN A 86 -32.29 20.97 -16.60
CA ASN A 86 -33.48 21.51 -17.27
C ASN A 86 -33.55 22.99 -16.89
N ALA A 87 -33.30 23.85 -17.87
CA ALA A 87 -33.59 25.27 -17.78
C ALA A 87 -35.09 25.48 -17.50
N ALA A 88 -35.43 26.08 -16.37
CA ALA A 88 -36.68 26.81 -16.17
C ALA A 88 -36.72 27.60 -14.84
N VAL A 89 -36.54 28.92 -14.97
CA VAL A 89 -37.15 30.03 -14.18
C VAL A 89 -36.61 30.34 -12.76
N PRO A 90 -36.15 31.59 -12.49
CA PRO A 90 -35.67 32.04 -11.18
C PRO A 90 -36.78 32.70 -10.34
N SER A 91 -36.70 32.59 -9.01
CA SER A 91 -37.04 33.66 -8.05
C SER A 91 -36.64 33.29 -6.61
N PRO A 92 -36.32 34.29 -5.75
CA PRO A 92 -35.44 34.11 -4.59
C PRO A 92 -36.22 33.96 -3.29
N VAL A 93 -35.71 33.15 -2.35
CA VAL A 93 -36.13 33.21 -0.93
C VAL A 93 -34.89 33.19 -0.04
N VAL A 94 -34.94 34.13 0.89
CA VAL A 94 -33.96 34.67 1.85
C VAL A 94 -33.35 33.61 2.80
N PRO A 95 -32.09 33.77 3.24
CA PRO A 95 -31.43 32.86 4.18
C PRO A 95 -31.83 33.15 5.64
N ILE A 96 -32.07 32.09 6.42
CA ILE A 96 -32.18 32.14 7.87
C ILE A 96 -31.29 31.02 8.43
N GLU A 97 -30.13 31.39 8.94
CA GLU A 97 -29.46 30.68 10.06
C GLU A 97 -29.94 31.32 11.38
N PRO A 98 -29.61 30.85 12.61
CA PRO A 98 -29.00 29.59 13.08
C PRO A 98 -29.80 28.94 14.25
N ASP A 99 -29.51 27.68 14.63
CA ASP A 99 -29.27 27.31 16.04
C ASP A 99 -28.60 25.92 16.15
N ALA A 100 -27.76 25.80 17.17
CA ALA A 100 -26.90 24.68 17.48
C ALA A 100 -27.58 23.62 18.36
N SER A 101 -27.26 22.34 18.13
CA SER A 101 -27.11 21.37 19.22
C SER A 101 -26.45 20.08 18.72
N LEU A 102 -25.43 19.67 19.48
CA LEU A 102 -24.64 18.45 19.38
C LEU A 102 -25.44 17.21 19.84
N GLU A 103 -24.86 16.05 19.55
CA GLU A 103 -25.25 14.69 19.99
C GLU A 103 -26.42 14.10 19.18
N GLY A 104 -26.41 12.87 18.69
CA GLY A 104 -25.62 11.70 18.95
C GLY A 104 -26.49 10.51 18.51
N ASP A 105 -25.83 9.48 18.04
CA ASP A 105 -26.33 8.11 17.94
C ASP A 105 -27.12 7.66 16.69
N ALA A 106 -26.74 6.46 16.27
CA ALA A 106 -27.17 5.76 15.07
C ALA A 106 -28.59 5.21 15.24
N SER A 107 -29.42 5.29 14.20
CA SER A 107 -30.62 4.44 14.15
C SER A 107 -31.10 4.13 12.74
N THR A 108 -30.81 2.89 12.35
CA THR A 108 -31.54 1.95 11.50
C THR A 108 -32.96 2.37 11.10
N THR A 109 -33.18 2.63 9.81
CA THR A 109 -34.52 2.73 9.21
C THR A 109 -34.94 1.35 8.71
N THR A 110 -35.93 0.75 9.37
CA THR A 110 -36.60 -0.49 8.94
C THR A 110 -37.80 -0.13 8.07
N THR A 111 -37.77 -0.50 6.78
CA THR A 111 -38.92 -0.34 5.87
C THR A 111 -39.84 -1.55 6.01
N THR A 112 -41.07 -1.36 6.49
CA THR A 112 -42.13 -2.38 6.51
C THR A 112 -43.03 -2.20 5.28
N THR A 113 -43.18 -3.23 4.45
CA THR A 113 -44.14 -3.25 3.34
C THR A 113 -45.37 -4.03 3.75
N THR A 114 -46.54 -3.38 3.83
CA THR A 114 -47.83 -4.02 4.09
C THR A 114 -48.62 -4.15 2.79
N THR A 115 -48.94 -5.36 2.36
CA THR A 115 -49.91 -5.61 1.28
C THR A 115 -51.29 -5.87 1.88
N THR A 116 -52.27 -5.05 1.50
CA THR A 116 -53.68 -5.21 1.92
C THR A 116 -54.48 -5.56 0.68
N THR A 117 -55.11 -6.73 0.65
CA THR A 117 -56.02 -7.13 -0.43
C THR A 117 -57.44 -7.13 0.12
N THR A 118 -58.27 -6.20 -0.34
CA THR A 118 -59.69 -6.08 0.06
C THR A 118 -60.58 -6.81 -0.95
N ILE A 119 -61.19 -7.92 -0.52
CA ILE A 119 -62.29 -8.59 -1.23
C ILE A 119 -63.48 -8.63 -0.28
N ALA A 120 -64.60 -8.04 -0.69
CA ALA A 120 -65.80 -7.90 0.13
C ALA A 120 -66.47 -9.26 0.37
N GLY A 121 -66.74 -9.59 1.64
CA GLY A 121 -67.58 -10.73 2.04
C GLY A 121 -66.88 -11.88 2.77
N PHE A 122 -65.57 -11.79 3.05
CA PHE A 122 -64.87 -12.77 3.90
C PHE A 122 -64.21 -12.06 5.09
N THR A 123 -64.56 -12.49 6.31
CA THR A 123 -63.81 -12.15 7.53
C THR A 123 -62.47 -12.89 7.49
N PRO A 124 -61.31 -12.21 7.45
CA PRO A 124 -60.03 -12.90 7.42
C PRO A 124 -59.75 -13.53 8.79
N SER A 125 -59.74 -14.86 8.83
CA SER A 125 -59.12 -15.61 9.92
C SER A 125 -57.62 -15.34 9.92
N VAL A 126 -57.08 -14.88 11.06
CA VAL A 126 -55.64 -14.76 11.26
C VAL A 126 -55.10 -16.15 11.58
N THR A 127 -54.67 -16.89 10.56
CA THR A 127 -53.81 -18.06 10.75
C THR A 127 -52.36 -17.59 10.65
N THR A 128 -51.71 -17.38 11.80
CA THR A 128 -50.27 -17.18 11.88
C THR A 128 -49.57 -18.50 11.61
N LEU A 129 -49.09 -18.71 10.38
CA LEU A 129 -48.01 -19.66 10.14
C LEU A 129 -46.71 -19.06 10.74
N PRO A 130 -45.87 -19.86 11.44
CA PRO A 130 -44.53 -19.40 11.79
C PRO A 130 -43.78 -19.04 10.51
N ALA A 131 -43.20 -17.84 10.48
CA ALA A 131 -42.35 -17.41 9.37
C ALA A 131 -41.18 -18.38 9.26
N THR A 132 -41.14 -19.17 8.19
CA THR A 132 -39.90 -19.78 7.73
C THR A 132 -38.93 -18.62 7.49
N PRO A 133 -37.74 -18.59 8.11
CA PRO A 133 -36.75 -17.57 7.80
C PRO A 133 -36.28 -17.81 6.36
N SER A 134 -36.89 -17.10 5.42
CA SER A 134 -36.30 -16.87 4.11
C SER A 134 -35.06 -16.02 4.34
N GLY A 135 -33.96 -16.67 4.71
CA GLY A 135 -32.62 -16.14 4.66
C GLY A 135 -32.27 -15.86 3.22
N VAL A 136 -32.75 -14.74 2.68
CA VAL A 136 -32.01 -14.05 1.64
C VAL A 136 -30.81 -13.45 2.36
N SER A 137 -29.72 -14.21 2.38
CA SER A 137 -28.39 -13.66 2.58
C SER A 137 -28.22 -12.57 1.54
N SER A 138 -28.57 -11.33 1.88
CA SER A 138 -28.10 -10.19 1.12
C SER A 138 -26.60 -10.20 1.34
N ILE A 139 -25.86 -10.74 0.36
CA ILE A 139 -24.44 -10.51 0.25
C ILE A 139 -24.33 -9.00 0.04
N THR A 140 -24.18 -8.26 1.14
CA THR A 140 -23.67 -6.91 1.09
C THR A 140 -22.24 -7.06 0.62
N VAL A 141 -22.07 -7.09 -0.70
CA VAL A 141 -20.77 -6.88 -1.33
C VAL A 141 -20.36 -5.49 -0.86
N PRO A 142 -19.36 -5.32 0.02
CA PRO A 142 -18.83 -4.00 0.24
C PRO A 142 -18.41 -3.48 -1.13
N LEU A 143 -18.90 -2.29 -1.49
CA LEU A 143 -18.48 -1.61 -2.72
C LEU A 143 -16.95 -1.69 -2.76
N ALA A 144 -16.42 -2.40 -3.76
CA ALA A 144 -15.01 -2.77 -3.84
C ALA A 144 -14.12 -1.55 -4.16
N SER A 145 -14.09 -0.57 -3.26
CA SER A 145 -13.34 0.67 -3.37
C SER A 145 -12.14 0.72 -2.42
N ASP A 146 -11.85 -0.36 -1.69
CA ASP A 146 -10.74 -0.42 -0.74
C ASP A 146 -9.57 -1.33 -1.19
N LEU A 147 -9.60 -1.86 -2.42
CA LEU A 147 -8.37 -2.41 -2.98
C LEU A 147 -7.49 -1.25 -3.39
N ALA A 148 -6.54 -0.91 -2.52
CA ALA A 148 -5.47 0.01 -2.84
C ALA A 148 -4.86 -0.38 -4.19
N ILE A 149 -4.87 0.59 -5.09
CA ILE A 149 -4.39 0.42 -6.45
C ILE A 149 -2.86 0.33 -6.41
N ARG A 150 -2.31 -0.77 -6.94
CA ARG A 150 -0.88 -1.12 -6.82
C ARG A 150 -0.17 -0.98 -8.15
N GLU A 151 0.73 -0.01 -8.25
CA GLU A 151 1.59 0.17 -9.42
C GLU A 151 2.98 -0.42 -9.16
N THR A 152 3.45 -1.32 -10.01
CA THR A 152 4.75 -2.00 -9.83
C THR A 152 5.87 -1.20 -10.50
N GLY A 153 6.87 -0.81 -9.71
CA GLY A 153 8.08 -0.11 -10.16
C GLY A 153 9.36 -0.76 -9.65
N VAL A 154 10.50 -0.22 -10.09
CA VAL A 154 11.83 -0.54 -9.57
C VAL A 154 12.39 0.71 -8.91
N ILE A 155 12.82 0.59 -7.65
CA ILE A 155 13.57 1.65 -6.96
C ILE A 155 15.05 1.52 -7.29
N GLU A 156 15.68 2.64 -7.63
CA GLU A 156 17.10 2.79 -7.95
C GLU A 156 17.71 3.80 -6.97
N GLY A 157 18.81 3.42 -6.30
CA GLY A 157 19.56 4.34 -5.46
C GLY A 157 20.42 5.31 -6.27
N ARG A 158 20.83 6.43 -5.66
CA ARG A 158 21.53 7.53 -6.36
C ARG A 158 22.71 8.12 -5.60
N GLY A 159 23.24 7.36 -4.63
CA GLY A 159 24.24 7.79 -3.66
C GLY A 159 23.63 8.50 -2.45
N PRO A 160 24.47 8.92 -1.48
CA PRO A 160 24.01 9.56 -0.24
C PRO A 160 23.45 10.97 -0.42
N SER A 161 23.86 11.68 -1.48
CA SER A 161 23.48 13.09 -1.69
C SER A 161 22.19 13.27 -2.50
N ARG A 162 21.63 12.20 -3.07
CA ARG A 162 20.46 12.27 -3.94
C ARG A 162 19.39 11.31 -3.45
N GLN A 163 18.14 11.73 -3.55
CA GLN A 163 17.01 10.86 -3.23
C GLN A 163 16.94 9.67 -4.20
N PRO A 164 16.63 8.47 -3.71
CA PRO A 164 16.38 7.33 -4.57
C PRO A 164 15.19 7.62 -5.49
N THR A 165 15.21 7.01 -6.66
CA THR A 165 14.18 7.22 -7.68
C THR A 165 13.50 5.93 -8.04
N VAL A 166 12.18 5.97 -8.27
CA VAL A 166 11.44 4.84 -8.84
C VAL A 166 11.17 5.06 -10.31
N ARG A 167 11.38 3.99 -11.06
CA ARG A 167 11.02 3.86 -12.47
C ARG A 167 9.92 2.83 -12.63
N PHE A 168 8.91 3.17 -13.43
CA PHE A 168 7.82 2.26 -13.71
C PHE A 168 8.19 1.26 -14.79
N ILE A 169 7.81 0.00 -14.57
CA ILE A 169 7.98 -1.07 -15.56
C ILE A 169 6.87 -0.96 -16.62
N SER A 170 5.71 -0.43 -16.25
CA SER A 170 4.54 -0.26 -17.10
C SER A 170 4.17 1.22 -17.24
N ASN A 171 4.12 1.71 -18.48
CA ASN A 171 3.73 3.09 -18.83
C ASN A 171 2.22 3.35 -18.75
N ALA A 172 1.42 2.36 -18.35
CA ALA A 172 -0.02 2.49 -18.31
C ALA A 172 -0.44 3.01 -16.94
N VAL A 173 -0.72 4.31 -16.86
CA VAL A 173 -1.43 4.97 -15.75
C VAL A 173 -2.86 4.41 -15.71
N ARG A 174 -3.00 3.13 -15.37
CA ARG A 174 -4.28 2.41 -15.21
C ARG A 174 -4.91 2.68 -13.84
N PHE A 175 -4.21 3.48 -13.06
CA PHE A 175 -4.21 3.60 -11.62
C PHE A 175 -4.17 5.11 -11.37
N GLY A 176 -5.01 5.63 -10.49
CA GLY A 176 -5.24 7.08 -10.35
C GLY A 176 -3.98 7.92 -10.25
N ASP A 177 -4.11 9.24 -10.44
CA ASP A 177 -2.99 10.19 -10.39
C ASP A 177 -2.12 9.94 -9.14
N ILE A 178 -0.81 9.74 -9.34
CA ILE A 178 0.13 9.51 -8.24
C ILE A 178 0.38 10.85 -7.56
N GLN A 179 0.10 10.91 -6.27
CA GLN A 179 0.36 12.10 -5.46
C GLN A 179 1.63 11.91 -4.62
N ALA A 180 2.29 13.03 -4.30
CA ALA A 180 3.32 13.03 -3.27
C ALA A 180 2.71 12.64 -1.91
N GLY A 181 3.46 11.92 -1.09
CA GLY A 181 3.05 11.40 0.21
C GLY A 181 2.49 9.97 0.17
N VAL A 182 2.26 9.40 -1.02
CA VAL A 182 1.78 8.02 -1.14
C VAL A 182 2.83 7.02 -0.60
N PRO A 183 2.43 6.04 0.23
CA PRO A 183 3.36 5.03 0.75
C PRO A 183 3.79 4.05 -0.35
N ILE A 184 5.07 3.70 -0.30
CA ILE A 184 5.70 2.73 -1.17
C ILE A 184 6.14 1.54 -0.32
N VAL A 185 5.83 0.36 -0.81
CA VAL A 185 6.15 -0.89 -0.14
C VAL A 185 6.76 -1.88 -1.14
N THR A 186 7.43 -2.92 -0.66
CA THR A 186 8.01 -3.93 -1.53
C THR A 186 6.93 -4.73 -2.29
N ALA A 187 7.17 -5.01 -3.57
CA ALA A 187 6.20 -5.71 -4.42
C ALA A 187 6.09 -7.21 -4.10
N GLY A 188 7.20 -7.83 -3.69
CA GLY A 188 7.29 -9.28 -3.54
C GLY A 188 7.11 -10.05 -4.86
N GLY A 189 6.77 -11.34 -4.75
CA GLY A 189 6.49 -12.21 -5.90
C GLY A 189 7.54 -13.31 -6.11
N SER A 190 7.29 -14.16 -7.11
CA SER A 190 8.12 -15.35 -7.39
C SER A 190 9.56 -15.02 -7.82
N ARG A 191 9.76 -13.82 -8.38
CA ARG A 191 11.07 -13.32 -8.84
C ARG A 191 11.66 -12.22 -7.97
N SER A 192 11.00 -11.84 -6.88
CA SER A 192 11.51 -10.80 -5.99
C SER A 192 12.39 -11.41 -4.92
N LEU A 193 13.50 -10.75 -4.62
CA LEU A 193 14.42 -11.11 -3.54
C LEU A 193 13.92 -10.64 -2.16
N SER A 194 12.79 -9.96 -2.11
CA SER A 194 12.21 -9.44 -0.86
C SER A 194 10.75 -9.84 -0.72
N PRO A 195 10.27 -10.15 0.51
CA PRO A 195 8.85 -10.34 0.77
C PRO A 195 8.03 -9.13 0.32
N PRO A 196 6.75 -9.31 -0.02
CA PRO A 196 5.85 -8.20 -0.24
C PRO A 196 5.60 -7.43 1.06
N ASP A 197 5.17 -6.17 0.92
CA ASP A 197 4.56 -5.37 1.99
C ASP A 197 5.50 -4.78 3.04
N ILE A 198 6.78 -4.67 2.73
CA ILE A 198 7.74 -3.94 3.58
C ILE A 198 7.70 -2.47 3.22
N LEU A 199 7.49 -1.59 4.21
CA LEU A 199 7.54 -0.14 4.01
C LEU A 199 8.94 0.31 3.61
N VAL A 200 9.01 1.02 2.48
CA VAL A 200 10.25 1.56 1.94
C VAL A 200 10.34 3.05 2.21
N GLY A 201 9.27 3.78 1.90
CA GLY A 201 9.29 5.23 1.87
C GLY A 201 7.96 5.84 1.46
N THR A 202 7.96 7.15 1.29
CA THR A 202 6.87 7.91 0.69
C THR A 202 7.36 8.63 -0.57
N VAL A 203 6.46 8.84 -1.53
CA VAL A 203 6.77 9.64 -2.72
C VAL A 203 7.02 11.09 -2.30
N SER A 204 8.23 11.61 -2.51
CA SER A 204 8.52 13.03 -2.24
C SER A 204 8.07 13.92 -3.41
N ARG A 205 8.31 13.46 -4.63
CA ARG A 205 8.00 14.22 -5.85
C ARG A 205 7.73 13.29 -7.03
N VAL A 206 6.81 13.72 -7.89
CA VAL A 206 6.55 13.11 -9.21
C VAL A 206 7.18 14.00 -10.28
N VAL A 207 8.12 13.46 -11.04
CA VAL A 207 8.78 14.14 -12.15
C VAL A 207 8.29 13.51 -13.45
N GLU A 208 7.40 14.19 -14.15
CA GLU A 208 6.93 13.75 -15.46
C GLU A 208 8.04 13.88 -16.50
N ARG A 209 8.31 12.79 -17.22
CA ARG A 209 9.18 12.81 -18.38
C ARG A 209 8.35 12.68 -19.64
N LEU A 210 8.60 13.58 -20.59
CA LEU A 210 8.02 13.48 -21.93
C LEU A 210 8.50 12.19 -22.61
N GLY A 211 7.60 11.53 -23.35
CA GLY A 211 7.89 10.29 -24.08
C GLY A 211 7.26 9.05 -23.44
N SER A 212 7.78 7.87 -23.79
CA SER A 212 7.18 6.57 -23.42
C SER A 212 7.75 5.96 -22.13
N ALA A 213 8.69 6.65 -21.48
CA ALA A 213 9.43 6.13 -20.32
C ALA A 213 8.68 6.29 -18.98
N GLY A 214 7.49 6.90 -19.00
CA GLY A 214 6.71 7.19 -17.81
C GLY A 214 7.33 8.25 -16.87
N PRO A 215 6.59 8.66 -15.83
CA PRO A 215 7.11 9.53 -14.79
C PRO A 215 8.22 8.84 -13.98
N VAL A 216 9.06 9.65 -13.34
CA VAL A 216 10.01 9.22 -12.30
C VAL A 216 9.50 9.71 -10.97
N LEU A 217 9.50 8.85 -9.97
CA LEU A 217 9.22 9.27 -8.61
C LEU A 217 10.53 9.49 -7.87
N GLU A 218 10.66 10.60 -7.17
CA GLU A 218 11.65 10.76 -6.10
C GLU A 218 11.02 10.29 -4.79
N ILE A 219 11.81 9.63 -3.96
CA ILE A 219 11.31 8.92 -2.78
C ILE A 219 12.13 9.31 -1.56
N GLU A 220 11.43 9.50 -0.46
CA GLU A 220 12.01 9.64 0.85
C GLU A 220 11.93 8.30 1.61
N PRO A 221 13.06 7.65 1.89
CA PRO A 221 13.08 6.44 2.69
C PRO A 221 12.58 6.70 4.11
N VAL A 222 11.76 5.78 4.64
CA VAL A 222 11.28 5.88 6.04
C VAL A 222 12.37 5.46 7.04
N ALA A 223 13.33 4.64 6.60
CA ALA A 223 14.45 4.23 7.42
C ALA A 223 15.51 5.35 7.52
N ASP A 224 15.90 5.72 8.74
CA ASP A 224 17.13 6.52 8.94
C ASP A 224 18.35 5.64 8.63
N LEU A 225 19.08 6.01 7.57
CA LEU A 225 20.26 5.29 7.09
C LEU A 225 21.57 5.84 7.69
N THR A 226 21.50 6.96 8.41
CA THR A 226 22.67 7.65 8.96
C THR A 226 23.11 7.00 10.27
N ASN A 227 22.15 6.61 11.11
CA ASN A 227 22.39 6.06 12.44
C ASN A 227 21.83 4.64 12.56
N LEU A 228 22.53 3.67 11.99
CA LEU A 228 22.14 2.27 12.03
C LEU A 228 22.92 1.53 13.11
N SER A 229 22.29 1.22 14.25
CA SER A 229 22.90 0.40 15.30
C SER A 229 22.45 -1.06 15.23
N PHE A 230 21.15 -1.28 15.04
CA PHE A 230 20.54 -2.62 15.03
C PHE A 230 19.67 -2.80 13.80
N LEU A 231 19.78 -3.98 13.20
CA LEU A 231 19.10 -4.36 11.98
C LEU A 231 18.47 -5.73 12.13
N ARG A 232 17.47 -5.98 11.30
CA ARG A 232 16.78 -7.24 11.19
C ARG A 232 16.89 -7.74 9.76
N VAL A 233 17.58 -8.85 9.58
CA VAL A 233 17.67 -9.54 8.29
C VAL A 233 16.53 -10.53 8.19
N LEU A 234 15.69 -10.43 7.16
CA LEU A 234 14.64 -11.42 6.94
C LEU A 234 15.25 -12.61 6.22
N LEU A 235 15.09 -13.79 6.82
CA LEU A 235 15.49 -15.05 6.20
C LEU A 235 14.46 -15.43 5.14
N TYR A 236 14.55 -14.75 4.00
CA TYR A 236 13.68 -14.95 2.85
C TYR A 236 14.46 -15.64 1.73
N GLN A 237 13.96 -16.81 1.33
CA GLN A 237 14.46 -17.52 0.16
C GLN A 237 13.45 -17.34 -0.98
N PRO A 238 13.86 -16.76 -2.12
CA PRO A 238 12.99 -16.76 -3.30
C PRO A 238 12.72 -18.21 -3.69
N ILE A 239 11.46 -18.51 -4.04
CA ILE A 239 11.03 -19.87 -4.41
C ILE A 239 11.78 -20.46 -5.61
N THR A 240 12.51 -19.63 -6.37
CA THR A 240 13.32 -20.05 -7.52
C THR A 240 14.64 -20.72 -7.12
N GLU A 241 15.22 -20.44 -5.95
CA GLU A 241 16.51 -21.05 -5.52
C GLU A 241 16.31 -22.40 -4.81
N LYS A 242 15.11 -22.66 -4.26
CA LYS A 242 14.79 -23.93 -3.58
C LYS A 242 14.66 -25.13 -4.56
N ALA A 243 14.88 -24.92 -5.85
CA ALA A 243 14.62 -25.90 -6.92
C ALA A 243 15.88 -26.37 -7.65
N THR A 244 17.04 -26.42 -7.00
CA THR A 244 18.20 -27.18 -7.53
C THR A 244 18.47 -28.38 -6.62
N PRO A 245 18.23 -29.62 -7.09
CA PRO A 245 18.49 -30.84 -6.34
C PRO A 245 19.98 -31.13 -6.15
#